data_AF-A0A9D8E0D7-F1
#
_entry.id   AF-A0A9D8E0D7-F1
#
_cell.length_a   1.000
_cell.length_b   1.000
_cell.length_c   1.000
_cell.angle_alpha   90.00
_cell.angle_beta   90.00
_cell.angle_gamma   90.00
#
_symmetry.space_group_name_H-M   'P 1'
#
loop_
_entity.id
_entity.type
_entity.pdbx_description
1 polymer ?
#
loop_
_entity_poly.entity_id
_entity_poly.type
_entity_poly.pdbx_seq_one_letter_code
_entity_poly.pdbx_strand_id
1 'polypeptide(L)'
;MSCGDPADRTDGPGTEDRRHPGDRGDPGPAAVVAHGWRGWTRWPLSGPLVVLAALTVAVDVATAWADVAAGHLGRVPVSPALPLGLALALGVGLRRLGWDRANRRAWREFLVVATVVLVGALTQYAARIGGPAEAVGLVVAALGEELVYRLAVLVVVGAVVAWCAGRNWRNAEDWGPVAGVAALLAGSLVFTLLPGHLAQVQGVSTVVPFASLGVILGYAVLRTGALLPAVAAHALVNVTTIAALTGTAAPGLRTAFVATALVALVASTVVAGRRLGLLRPVPPAIDLRATGPG
;
A
#
# COMPACT_ATOMS: atom_id res chain seq x y z
N MET A 1 -70.76 11.65 -3.06
CA MET A 1 -70.78 12.03 -4.49
C MET A 1 -69.49 11.46 -5.08
N SER A 2 -69.39 10.22 -5.60
CA SER A 2 -70.19 9.46 -6.58
C SER A 2 -70.23 10.11 -7.98
N CYS A 3 -69.83 9.29 -8.97
CA CYS A 3 -69.84 9.44 -10.43
C CYS A 3 -68.74 10.35 -11.04
N GLY A 4 -67.94 9.94 -12.02
CA GLY A 4 -67.88 8.67 -12.75
C GLY A 4 -66.70 8.63 -13.76
N ASP A 5 -66.30 7.41 -14.11
CA ASP A 5 -65.79 7.01 -15.44
C ASP A 5 -67.02 6.58 -16.29
N PRO A 6 -67.02 6.49 -17.64
CA PRO A 6 -65.91 6.01 -18.50
C PRO A 6 -65.81 6.61 -19.94
N ALA A 7 -64.72 6.34 -20.65
CA ALA A 7 -64.66 6.11 -22.11
C ALA A 7 -63.21 5.73 -22.50
N ASP A 8 -62.92 4.46 -22.77
CA ASP A 8 -63.04 3.81 -24.08
C ASP A 8 -62.09 4.44 -25.14
N ARG A 9 -60.88 3.88 -25.25
CA ARG A 9 -59.99 4.06 -26.39
C ARG A 9 -59.52 2.70 -26.88
N THR A 10 -60.23 2.28 -27.92
CA THR A 10 -59.91 1.31 -28.96
C THR A 10 -58.43 1.08 -29.22
N ASP A 11 -58.06 -0.21 -29.12
CA ASP A 11 -56.85 -0.81 -29.64
C ASP A 11 -56.84 -0.81 -31.18
N GLY A 12 -55.79 -0.24 -31.78
CA GLY A 12 -55.50 -0.35 -33.21
C GLY A 12 -54.52 -1.49 -33.49
N PRO A 13 -54.71 -2.29 -34.56
CA PRO A 13 -53.84 -3.41 -34.88
C PRO A 13 -52.59 -2.97 -35.66
N GLY A 14 -51.44 -3.51 -35.26
CA GLY A 14 -50.44 -4.08 -36.18
C GLY A 14 -49.65 -3.14 -37.09
N THR A 15 -48.50 -2.69 -36.60
CA THR A 15 -47.30 -2.61 -37.44
C THR A 15 -46.25 -3.53 -36.86
N GLU A 16 -46.24 -4.76 -37.38
CA GLU A 16 -45.15 -5.72 -37.24
C GLU A 16 -43.86 -5.10 -37.77
N ASP A 17 -43.07 -4.55 -36.86
CA ASP A 17 -41.72 -4.11 -37.13
C ASP A 17 -40.84 -5.34 -37.37
N ARG A 18 -40.74 -5.74 -38.65
CA ARG A 18 -39.82 -6.77 -39.15
C ARG A 18 -38.38 -6.33 -38.87
N ARG A 19 -37.90 -6.61 -37.67
CA ARG A 19 -36.48 -6.48 -37.34
C ARG A 19 -35.69 -7.47 -38.19
N HIS A 20 -34.85 -6.91 -39.05
CA HIS A 20 -33.88 -7.64 -39.85
C HIS A 20 -32.99 -8.51 -38.93
N PRO A 21 -32.82 -9.82 -39.18
CA PRO A 21 -31.98 -10.71 -38.36
C PRO A 21 -30.47 -10.46 -38.49
N GLY A 22 -30.04 -9.39 -39.18
CA GLY A 22 -28.66 -9.12 -39.55
C GLY A 22 -27.89 -8.19 -38.60
N ASP A 23 -28.56 -7.56 -37.64
CA ASP A 23 -27.95 -6.53 -36.78
C ASP A 23 -27.47 -7.12 -35.44
N ARG A 24 -26.78 -8.26 -35.50
CA ARG A 24 -25.88 -8.67 -34.41
C ARG A 24 -24.63 -7.85 -34.56
N GLY A 25 -24.70 -6.61 -34.08
CA GLY A 25 -23.54 -5.73 -33.96
C GLY A 25 -22.39 -6.53 -33.36
N ASP A 26 -21.29 -6.61 -34.11
CA ASP A 26 -20.04 -7.17 -33.62
C ASP A 26 -19.78 -6.59 -32.22
N PRO A 27 -19.40 -7.42 -31.22
CA PRO A 27 -18.97 -6.89 -29.95
C PRO A 27 -17.76 -6.01 -30.24
N GLY A 28 -18.00 -4.70 -30.30
CA GLY A 28 -16.95 -3.70 -30.47
C GLY A 28 -15.83 -3.99 -29.46
N PRO A 29 -14.57 -3.67 -29.81
CA PRO A 29 -13.40 -4.00 -29.01
C PRO A 29 -13.68 -3.64 -27.55
N ALA A 30 -13.60 -4.65 -26.66
CA ALA A 30 -13.99 -4.55 -25.26
C ALA A 30 -13.41 -3.26 -24.67
N ALA A 31 -14.29 -2.27 -24.44
CA ALA A 31 -13.86 -0.97 -23.97
C ALA A 31 -13.08 -1.16 -22.67
N VAL A 32 -11.81 -0.73 -22.68
CA VAL A 32 -10.94 -0.82 -21.50
C VAL A 32 -11.50 0.15 -20.46
N VAL A 33 -12.22 -0.38 -19.47
CA VAL A 33 -12.73 0.41 -18.36
C VAL A 33 -11.57 0.76 -17.43
N ALA A 34 -11.10 2.00 -17.50
CA ALA A 34 -10.13 2.53 -16.55
C ALA A 34 -10.71 2.49 -15.14
N HIS A 35 -9.88 2.25 -14.12
CA HIS A 35 -10.30 2.22 -12.72
C HIS A 35 -9.56 3.28 -11.91
N GLY A 36 -10.27 4.01 -11.06
CA GLY A 36 -9.76 5.06 -10.18
C GLY A 36 -9.94 4.66 -8.73
N TRP A 37 -8.98 5.03 -7.88
CA TRP A 37 -9.09 4.83 -6.44
C TRP A 37 -10.12 5.79 -5.83
N ARG A 38 -10.96 5.28 -4.92
CA ARG A 38 -11.97 6.08 -4.21
C ARG A 38 -11.37 7.13 -3.29
N GLY A 39 -10.19 6.84 -2.73
CA GLY A 39 -9.54 7.68 -1.74
C GLY A 39 -8.34 6.96 -1.14
N TRP A 40 -7.88 7.46 0.00
CA TRP A 40 -6.93 6.78 0.86
C TRP A 40 -7.67 5.88 1.86
N THR A 41 -6.91 5.13 2.65
CA THR A 41 -7.40 4.29 3.73
C THR A 41 -8.09 5.11 4.83
N ARG A 42 -8.88 4.43 5.65
CA ARG A 42 -9.58 5.01 6.80
C ARG A 42 -8.78 4.79 8.06
N TRP A 43 -8.06 5.83 8.48
CA TRP A 43 -7.37 5.84 9.77
C TRP A 43 -7.99 6.92 10.65
N PRO A 44 -8.78 6.55 11.68
CA PRO A 44 -9.28 7.52 12.63
C PRO A 44 -8.11 8.01 13.49
N LEU A 45 -7.77 9.29 13.35
CA LEU A 45 -6.65 9.92 14.03
C LEU A 45 -7.16 10.91 15.08
N SER A 46 -6.47 10.91 16.21
CA SER A 46 -6.61 11.89 17.28
C SER A 46 -5.29 12.65 17.45
N GLY A 47 -5.32 13.80 18.13
CA GLY A 47 -4.10 14.54 18.47
C GLY A 47 -3.05 13.65 19.16
N PRO A 48 -3.42 12.86 20.19
CA PRO A 48 -2.50 11.92 20.83
C PRO A 48 -1.86 10.90 19.88
N LEU A 49 -2.59 10.38 18.90
CA LEU A 49 -2.03 9.44 17.92
C LEU A 49 -1.01 10.11 16.98
N VAL A 50 -1.26 11.36 16.58
CA VAL A 50 -0.31 12.12 15.77
C VAL A 50 0.96 12.44 16.57
N VAL A 51 0.83 12.78 17.85
CA VAL A 51 1.98 12.98 18.75
C VAL A 51 2.76 11.68 18.93
N LEU A 52 2.09 10.55 19.18
CA LEU A 52 2.75 9.25 19.29
C LEU A 52 3.47 8.86 17.99
N ALA A 53 2.87 9.15 16.84
CA ALA A 53 3.52 8.95 15.54
C ALA A 53 4.77 9.84 15.40
N ALA A 54 4.71 11.12 15.76
CA ALA A 54 5.85 12.02 15.73
C ALA A 54 6.99 11.54 16.66
N LEU A 55 6.66 11.10 17.87
CA LEU A 55 7.62 10.51 18.81
C LEU A 55 8.25 9.22 18.25
N THR A 56 7.44 8.36 17.61
CA THR A 56 7.92 7.13 16.97
C THR A 56 8.97 7.45 15.91
N VAL A 57 8.68 8.41 15.02
CA VAL A 57 9.63 8.83 13.96
C VAL A 57 10.87 9.48 14.57
N ALA A 58 10.70 10.39 15.54
CA ALA A 58 11.82 11.10 16.15
C ALA A 58 12.77 10.15 16.88
N VAL A 59 12.24 9.21 17.67
CA VAL A 59 13.05 8.20 18.37
C VAL A 59 13.77 7.31 17.36
N ASP A 60 13.08 6.81 16.33
CA ASP A 60 13.70 5.91 15.35
C ASP A 60 14.84 6.60 14.60
N VAL A 61 14.58 7.79 14.04
CA VAL A 61 15.58 8.55 13.29
C VAL A 61 16.75 8.95 14.18
N ALA A 62 16.50 9.50 15.37
CA ALA A 62 17.57 9.94 16.28
C ALA A 62 18.43 8.77 16.75
N THR A 63 17.82 7.64 17.12
CA THR A 63 18.56 6.46 17.59
C THR A 63 19.31 5.77 16.45
N ALA A 64 18.77 5.73 15.23
CA ALA A 64 19.47 5.22 14.06
C ALA A 64 20.73 6.06 13.73
N TRP A 65 20.65 7.39 13.80
CA TRP A 65 21.80 8.27 13.58
C TRP A 65 22.82 8.26 14.72
N ALA A 66 22.37 7.97 15.95
CA ALA A 66 23.23 7.81 17.11
C ALA A 66 23.80 6.39 17.27
N ASP A 67 23.48 5.46 16.36
CA ASP A 67 23.84 4.04 16.45
C ASP A 67 23.39 3.38 17.77
N VAL A 68 22.17 3.70 18.22
CA VAL A 68 21.58 3.20 19.47
C VAL A 68 20.52 2.15 19.17
N ALA A 69 20.67 0.96 19.75
CA ALA A 69 19.71 -0.13 19.69
C ALA A 69 19.14 -0.47 21.07
N ALA A 70 17.88 -0.93 21.13
CA ALA A 70 17.26 -1.42 22.37
C ALA A 70 17.71 -2.83 22.75
N GLY A 71 18.36 -3.52 21.80
CA GLY A 71 18.81 -4.90 21.91
C GLY A 71 19.17 -5.43 20.53
N HIS A 72 19.56 -6.70 20.47
CA HIS A 72 19.95 -7.35 19.22
C HIS A 72 19.34 -8.75 19.12
N LEU A 73 18.95 -9.13 17.90
CA LEU A 73 18.56 -10.48 17.55
C LEU A 73 19.60 -11.03 16.57
N GLY A 74 20.56 -11.79 17.09
CA GLY A 74 21.81 -12.05 16.36
C GLY A 74 22.58 -10.75 16.14
N ARG A 75 22.95 -10.44 14.90
CA ARG A 75 23.56 -9.15 14.55
C ARG A 75 22.58 -8.06 14.14
N VAL A 76 21.27 -8.35 14.14
CA VAL A 76 20.25 -7.38 13.73
C VAL A 76 19.85 -6.51 14.92
N PRO A 77 20.10 -5.19 14.88
CA PRO A 77 19.68 -4.28 15.95
C PRO A 77 18.16 -4.15 15.98
N VAL A 78 17.60 -4.07 17.19
CA VAL A 78 16.17 -3.80 17.40
C VAL A 78 15.99 -2.31 17.69
N SER A 79 15.19 -1.64 16.86
CA SER A 79 14.89 -0.22 17.02
C SER A 79 14.24 0.08 18.38
N PRO A 80 14.75 1.08 19.13
CA PRO A 80 14.07 1.61 20.32
C PRO A 80 12.66 2.15 20.07
N ALA A 81 12.32 2.48 18.82
CA ALA A 81 10.99 2.98 18.46
C ALA A 81 9.94 1.87 18.28
N LEU A 82 10.34 0.59 18.22
CA LEU A 82 9.43 -0.53 17.98
C LEU A 82 8.21 -0.56 18.95
N PRO A 83 8.37 -0.39 20.29
CA PRO A 83 7.23 -0.35 21.19
C PRO A 83 6.26 0.81 20.91
N LEU A 84 6.79 1.98 20.52
CA LEU A 84 5.96 3.15 20.18
C LEU A 84 5.20 2.91 18.88
N GLY A 85 5.84 2.32 17.87
CA GLY A 85 5.20 1.92 16.63
C GLY A 85 4.08 0.88 16.84
N LEU A 86 4.31 -0.10 17.73
CA LEU A 86 3.28 -1.07 18.11
C LEU A 86 2.10 -0.40 18.83
N ALA A 87 2.38 0.51 19.78
CA ALA A 87 1.33 1.28 20.46
C ALA A 87 0.53 2.14 19.47
N LEU A 88 1.18 2.75 18.49
CA LEU A 88 0.52 3.50 17.41
C LEU A 88 -0.38 2.58 16.58
N ALA A 89 0.11 1.40 16.19
CA ALA A 89 -0.67 0.45 15.41
C ALA A 89 -1.92 -0.04 16.17
N LEU A 90 -1.79 -0.28 17.47
CA LEU A 90 -2.92 -0.61 18.34
C LEU A 90 -3.91 0.56 18.46
N GLY A 91 -3.41 1.79 18.58
CA GLY A 91 -4.22 3.01 18.68
C GLY A 91 -5.00 3.34 17.41
N VAL A 92 -4.39 3.18 16.23
CA VAL A 92 -5.07 3.27 14.92
C VAL A 92 -6.08 2.13 14.75
N GLY A 93 -5.78 0.98 15.36
CA GLY A 93 -6.62 -0.21 15.41
C GLY A 93 -6.23 -1.24 14.35
N LEU A 94 -5.95 -2.47 14.78
CA LEU A 94 -5.48 -3.55 13.91
C LEU A 94 -6.41 -3.83 12.71
N ARG A 95 -7.73 -3.68 12.90
CA ARG A 95 -8.70 -3.82 11.80
C ARG A 95 -8.47 -2.78 10.69
N ARG A 96 -8.06 -1.56 11.04
CA ARG A 96 -7.72 -0.49 10.09
C ARG A 96 -6.33 -0.67 9.47
N LEU A 97 -5.54 -1.59 10.02
CA LEU A 97 -4.25 -2.04 9.53
C LEU A 97 -4.32 -3.38 8.76
N GLY A 98 -5.53 -3.77 8.33
CA GLY A 98 -5.77 -4.93 7.48
C GLY A 98 -5.89 -6.27 8.20
N TRP A 99 -6.05 -6.27 9.52
CA TRP A 99 -6.26 -7.51 10.30
C TRP A 99 -7.72 -7.98 10.36
N ASP A 100 -8.62 -7.39 9.59
CA ASP A 100 -9.97 -7.91 9.44
C ASP A 100 -10.05 -9.04 8.39
N ARG A 101 -11.16 -9.79 8.39
CA ARG A 101 -11.34 -10.94 7.50
C ARG A 101 -11.43 -10.55 6.02
N ALA A 102 -12.01 -9.40 5.69
CA ALA A 102 -12.15 -8.97 4.30
C ALA A 102 -10.79 -8.62 3.72
N ASN A 103 -9.97 -7.89 4.47
CA ASN A 103 -8.61 -7.52 4.06
C ASN A 103 -7.69 -8.75 3.93
N ARG A 104 -7.72 -9.68 4.90
CA ARG A 104 -7.00 -10.96 4.76
C ARG A 104 -7.42 -11.78 3.55
N ARG A 105 -8.72 -11.82 3.21
CA ARG A 105 -9.20 -12.49 1.99
C ARG A 105 -8.74 -11.76 0.73
N ALA A 106 -8.75 -10.43 0.75
CA ALA A 106 -8.32 -9.60 -0.36
C ALA A 106 -6.85 -9.85 -0.72
N TRP A 107 -6.00 -10.02 0.30
CA TRP A 107 -4.56 -10.24 0.17
C TRP A 107 -4.12 -11.71 0.24
N ARG A 108 -5.05 -12.66 0.28
CA ARG A 108 -4.77 -14.07 0.58
C ARG A 108 -3.67 -14.66 -0.29
N GLU A 109 -3.77 -14.53 -1.61
CA GLU A 109 -2.83 -15.14 -2.56
C GLU A 109 -1.43 -14.56 -2.38
N PHE A 110 -1.32 -13.23 -2.28
CA PHE A 110 -0.05 -12.58 -2.02
C PHE A 110 0.56 -13.04 -0.70
N LEU A 111 -0.21 -13.02 0.40
CA LEU A 111 0.31 -13.39 1.71
C LEU A 111 0.71 -14.87 1.76
N VAL A 112 -0.05 -15.78 1.16
CA VAL A 112 0.33 -17.20 1.11
C VAL A 112 1.66 -17.37 0.36
N VAL A 113 1.78 -16.80 -0.85
CA VAL A 113 3.00 -16.91 -1.65
C VAL A 113 4.18 -16.25 -0.94
N ALA A 114 4.00 -15.01 -0.46
CA ALA A 114 5.04 -14.26 0.23
C ALA A 114 5.49 -14.96 1.51
N THR A 115 4.57 -15.53 2.31
CA THR A 115 4.92 -16.28 3.52
C THR A 115 5.70 -17.55 3.19
N VAL A 116 5.28 -18.33 2.18
CA VAL A 116 6.02 -19.54 1.78
C VAL A 116 7.44 -19.19 1.33
N VAL A 117 7.59 -18.18 0.46
CA VAL A 117 8.90 -17.72 -0.01
C VAL A 117 9.73 -17.17 1.15
N LEU A 118 9.12 -16.41 2.06
CA LEU A 118 9.81 -15.81 3.20
C LEU A 118 10.30 -16.87 4.18
N VAL A 119 9.47 -17.84 4.53
CA VAL A 119 9.89 -18.95 5.40
C VAL A 119 11.05 -19.71 4.77
N GLY A 120 10.97 -20.06 3.48
CA GLY A 120 12.07 -20.72 2.77
C GLY A 120 13.36 -19.89 2.77
N ALA A 121 13.26 -18.58 2.48
CA ALA A 121 14.38 -17.65 2.47
C ALA A 121 15.01 -17.51 3.88
N LEU A 122 14.19 -17.40 4.93
CA LEU A 122 14.65 -17.32 6.32
C LEU A 122 15.30 -18.61 6.80
N THR A 123 14.78 -19.78 6.40
CA THR A 123 15.40 -21.07 6.70
C THR A 123 16.77 -21.18 6.05
N GLN A 124 16.90 -20.81 4.76
CA GLN A 124 18.19 -20.79 4.08
C GLN A 124 19.15 -19.77 4.70
N TYR A 125 18.67 -18.56 5.02
CA TYR A 125 19.44 -17.54 5.71
C TYR A 125 19.98 -18.04 7.05
N ALA A 126 19.13 -18.64 7.87
CA ALA A 126 19.50 -19.18 9.17
C ALA A 126 20.56 -20.29 9.04
N ALA A 127 20.43 -21.16 8.03
CA ALA A 127 21.35 -22.27 7.81
C ALA A 127 22.70 -21.84 7.21
N ARG A 128 22.76 -20.73 6.47
CA ARG A 128 23.94 -20.37 5.65
C ARG A 128 24.62 -19.06 6.03
N ILE A 129 23.95 -18.15 6.74
CA ILE A 129 24.41 -16.76 6.94
C ILE A 129 24.46 -16.37 8.42
N GLY A 130 23.30 -16.23 9.08
CA GLY A 130 23.20 -15.51 10.37
C GLY A 130 22.56 -16.28 11.52
N GLY A 131 22.18 -17.55 11.32
CA GLY A 131 21.47 -18.34 12.32
C GLY A 131 19.99 -17.93 12.50
N PRO A 132 19.24 -18.66 13.34
CA PRO A 132 17.79 -18.48 13.49
C PRO A 132 17.41 -17.17 14.20
N ALA A 133 18.19 -16.72 15.19
CA ALA A 133 17.92 -15.47 15.90
C ALA A 133 17.98 -14.26 14.96
N GLU A 134 18.98 -14.23 14.08
CA GLU A 134 19.14 -13.15 13.10
C GLU A 134 18.03 -13.20 12.04
N ALA A 135 17.62 -14.39 11.59
CA ALA A 135 16.49 -14.53 10.68
C ALA A 135 15.19 -13.94 11.28
N VAL A 136 14.90 -14.22 12.55
CA VAL A 136 13.79 -13.57 13.28
C VAL A 136 14.01 -12.06 13.39
N GLY A 137 15.25 -11.65 13.70
CA GLY A 137 15.67 -10.26 13.72
C GLY A 137 15.30 -9.50 12.46
N LEU A 138 15.52 -10.07 11.27
CA LEU A 138 15.18 -9.43 9.99
C LEU A 138 13.69 -9.19 9.81
N VAL A 139 12.84 -10.09 10.30
CA VAL A 139 11.38 -9.91 10.27
C VAL A 139 10.95 -8.83 11.26
N VAL A 140 11.55 -8.83 12.46
CA VAL A 140 11.28 -7.80 13.50
C VAL A 140 11.74 -6.42 13.03
N ALA A 141 12.91 -6.33 12.39
CA ALA A 141 13.43 -5.09 11.80
C ALA A 141 12.49 -4.59 10.70
N ALA A 142 12.09 -5.44 9.76
CA ALA A 142 11.13 -5.07 8.72
C ALA A 142 9.79 -4.59 9.32
N LEU A 143 9.27 -5.27 10.34
CA LEU A 143 8.06 -4.83 11.03
C LEU A 143 8.25 -3.43 11.67
N GLY A 144 9.34 -3.22 12.39
CA GLY A 144 9.66 -1.94 13.01
C GLY A 144 9.75 -0.82 11.99
N GLU A 145 10.49 -1.04 10.90
CA GLU A 145 10.62 -0.06 9.81
C GLU A 145 9.28 0.21 9.12
N GLU A 146 8.43 -0.79 8.90
CA GLU A 146 7.09 -0.54 8.33
C GLU A 146 6.18 0.25 9.27
N LEU A 147 6.24 0.01 10.59
CA LEU A 147 5.51 0.79 11.59
C LEU A 147 5.96 2.25 11.63
N VAL A 148 7.26 2.52 11.46
CA VAL A 148 7.79 3.88 11.42
C VAL A 148 7.46 4.54 10.09
N TYR A 149 7.88 3.96 8.97
CA TYR A 149 7.92 4.65 7.68
C TYR A 149 6.61 4.55 6.89
N ARG A 150 5.84 3.47 7.07
CA ARG A 150 4.59 3.23 6.33
C ARG A 150 3.35 3.42 7.19
N LEU A 151 3.54 3.74 8.47
CA LEU A 151 2.47 4.19 9.36
C LEU A 151 2.80 5.53 10.00
N ALA A 152 3.82 5.64 10.85
CA ALA A 152 4.07 6.85 11.64
C ALA A 152 4.40 8.09 10.77
N VAL A 153 5.34 7.98 9.83
CA VAL A 153 5.67 9.09 8.90
C VAL A 153 4.46 9.48 8.07
N LEU A 154 3.68 8.50 7.58
CA LEU A 154 2.49 8.79 6.80
C LEU A 154 1.45 9.55 7.62
N VAL A 155 1.24 9.16 8.88
CA VAL A 155 0.34 9.83 9.82
C VAL A 155 0.79 11.27 10.07
N VAL A 156 2.06 11.48 10.40
CA VAL A 156 2.59 12.82 10.72
C VAL A 156 2.48 13.75 9.51
N VAL A 157 3.09 13.36 8.39
CA VAL A 157 3.19 14.23 7.21
C VAL A 157 1.82 14.39 6.56
N GLY A 158 1.05 13.32 6.43
CA GLY A 158 -0.29 13.37 5.86
C GLY A 158 -1.24 14.24 6.68
N ALA A 159 -1.24 14.11 8.02
CA ALA A 159 -2.07 14.93 8.88
C ALA A 159 -1.65 16.41 8.85
N VAL A 160 -0.34 16.71 8.90
CA VAL A 160 0.18 18.09 8.83
C VAL A 160 -0.18 18.75 7.50
N VAL A 161 0.08 18.09 6.37
CA VAL A 161 -0.23 18.66 5.05
C VAL A 161 -1.74 18.82 4.85
N ALA A 162 -2.55 17.86 5.31
CA ALA A 162 -4.00 17.98 5.29
C ALA A 162 -4.50 19.16 6.15
N TRP A 163 -3.94 19.33 7.35
CA TRP A 163 -4.28 20.44 8.23
C TRP A 163 -3.91 21.81 7.63
N CYS A 164 -2.69 21.96 7.09
CA CYS A 164 -2.25 23.18 6.41
C CYS A 164 -3.11 23.50 5.18
N ALA A 165 -3.65 22.49 4.50
CA ALA A 165 -4.55 22.63 3.36
C ALA A 165 -6.02 22.86 3.77
N GLY A 166 -6.33 23.03 5.07
CA GLY A 166 -7.70 23.21 5.56
C GLY A 166 -8.59 21.97 5.43
N ARG A 167 -8.00 20.77 5.27
CA ARG A 167 -8.72 19.50 5.14
C ARG A 167 -8.83 18.79 6.48
N ASN A 168 -9.73 17.79 6.53
CA ASN A 168 -9.87 16.95 7.71
C ASN A 168 -8.64 16.05 7.90
N TRP A 169 -7.71 16.47 8.74
CA TRP A 169 -6.52 15.68 9.08
C TRP A 169 -6.83 14.46 9.96
N ARG A 170 -8.00 14.43 10.63
CA ARG A 170 -8.38 13.37 11.57
C ARG A 170 -8.75 12.06 10.90
N ASN A 171 -8.87 12.03 9.57
CA ASN A 171 -9.10 10.79 8.83
C ASN A 171 -8.34 10.80 7.51
N ALA A 172 -7.51 9.79 7.29
CA ALA A 172 -6.68 9.70 6.09
C ALA A 172 -7.48 9.68 4.78
N GLU A 173 -8.71 9.16 4.80
CA GLU A 173 -9.62 9.15 3.64
C GLU A 173 -9.88 10.57 3.11
N ASP A 174 -9.87 11.58 3.98
CA ASP A 174 -10.23 12.96 3.68
C ASP A 174 -9.03 13.88 3.38
N TRP A 175 -7.80 13.35 3.50
CA TRP A 175 -6.57 14.12 3.31
C TRP A 175 -6.42 14.74 1.92
N GLY A 176 -7.08 14.16 0.92
CA GLY A 176 -6.90 14.55 -0.48
C GLY A 176 -5.58 14.09 -1.09
N PRO A 177 -5.41 14.26 -2.41
CA PRO A 177 -4.29 13.67 -3.14
C PRO A 177 -2.93 14.22 -2.72
N VAL A 178 -2.83 15.54 -2.50
CA VAL A 178 -1.56 16.22 -2.17
C VAL A 178 -0.97 15.72 -0.86
N ALA A 179 -1.75 15.67 0.21
CA ALA A 179 -1.29 15.20 1.51
C ALA A 179 -0.88 13.72 1.48
N GLY A 180 -1.63 12.86 0.77
CA GLY A 180 -1.26 11.46 0.60
C GLY A 180 0.05 11.29 -0.19
N VAL A 181 0.23 12.02 -1.30
CA VAL A 181 1.47 11.98 -2.08
C VAL A 181 2.66 12.52 -1.27
N ALA A 182 2.50 13.64 -0.57
CA ALA A 182 3.53 14.20 0.29
C ALA A 182 3.96 13.21 1.39
N ALA A 183 2.99 12.53 2.02
CA ALA A 183 3.26 11.48 2.98
C ALA A 183 4.08 10.32 2.38
N LEU A 184 3.72 9.84 1.18
CA LEU A 184 4.46 8.78 0.49
C LEU A 184 5.90 9.17 0.16
N LEU A 185 6.10 10.39 -0.36
CA LEU A 185 7.41 10.92 -0.70
C LEU A 185 8.27 11.12 0.56
N ALA A 186 7.68 11.65 1.63
CA ALA A 186 8.38 11.84 2.90
C ALA A 186 8.77 10.50 3.54
N GLY A 187 7.85 9.52 3.57
CA GLY A 187 8.13 8.16 4.05
C GLY A 187 9.30 7.53 3.28
N SER A 188 9.28 7.64 1.96
CA SER A 188 10.37 7.17 1.10
C SER A 188 11.69 7.91 1.36
N LEU A 189 11.65 9.23 1.52
CA LEU A 189 12.84 10.05 1.73
C LEU A 189 13.50 9.71 3.08
N VAL A 190 12.73 9.76 4.17
CA VAL A 190 13.26 9.48 5.52
C VAL A 190 13.81 8.05 5.58
N PHE A 191 13.09 7.08 5.02
CA PHE A 191 13.56 5.70 4.91
C PHE A 191 14.91 5.60 4.18
N THR A 192 15.05 6.26 3.03
CA THR A 192 16.28 6.21 2.22
C THR A 192 17.47 6.88 2.91
N LEU A 193 17.23 7.91 3.72
CA LEU A 193 18.27 8.70 4.40
C LEU A 193 18.81 8.06 5.68
N LEU A 194 18.34 6.88 6.09
CA LEU A 194 18.90 6.20 7.24
C LEU A 194 20.35 5.77 7.00
N PRO A 195 21.24 5.85 8.01
CA PRO A 195 22.66 5.51 7.84
C PRO A 195 22.88 4.13 7.20
N GLY A 196 22.12 3.11 7.64
CA GLY A 196 22.20 1.75 7.10
C GLY A 196 21.74 1.62 5.64
N HIS A 197 20.85 2.50 5.18
CA HIS A 197 20.42 2.54 3.78
C HIS A 197 21.35 3.39 2.91
N LEU A 198 21.84 4.52 3.43
CA LEU A 198 22.85 5.34 2.76
C LEU A 198 24.12 4.53 2.47
N ALA A 199 24.54 3.66 3.39
CA ALA A 199 25.66 2.74 3.18
C ALA A 199 25.46 1.76 2.01
N GLN A 200 24.21 1.51 1.61
CA GLN A 200 23.84 0.63 0.49
C GLN A 200 23.64 1.39 -0.84
N VAL A 201 23.66 2.71 -0.80
CA VAL A 201 23.50 3.57 -1.97
C VAL A 201 24.88 3.88 -2.55
N GLN A 202 25.17 3.30 -3.72
CA GLN A 202 26.43 3.50 -4.45
C GLN A 202 26.26 4.36 -5.71
N GLY A 203 25.02 4.75 -6.04
CA GLY A 203 24.71 5.62 -7.17
C GLY A 203 23.21 5.64 -7.50
N VAL A 204 22.87 6.25 -8.64
CA VAL A 204 21.46 6.39 -9.10
C VAL A 204 20.80 5.02 -9.29
N SER A 205 21.54 4.04 -9.79
CA SER A 205 21.07 2.66 -10.03
C SER A 205 20.66 1.92 -8.75
N THR A 206 21.11 2.37 -7.57
CA THR A 206 20.71 1.82 -6.26
C THR A 206 19.72 2.73 -5.53
N VAL A 207 19.84 4.06 -5.66
CA VAL A 207 18.94 5.01 -4.97
C VAL A 207 17.51 4.93 -5.51
N VAL A 208 17.34 4.84 -6.83
CA VAL A 208 16.00 4.86 -7.45
C VAL A 208 15.20 3.62 -7.04
N PRO A 209 15.74 2.39 -7.08
CA PRO A 209 15.05 1.21 -6.56
C PRO A 209 14.70 1.32 -5.07
N PHE A 210 15.59 1.85 -4.23
CA PHE A 210 15.34 2.04 -2.79
C PHE A 210 14.19 3.02 -2.52
N ALA A 211 14.21 4.18 -3.17
CA ALA A 211 13.12 5.15 -3.06
C ALA A 211 11.81 4.59 -3.62
N SER A 212 11.87 3.87 -4.76
CA SER A 212 10.69 3.24 -5.36
C SER A 212 10.08 2.20 -4.42
N LEU A 213 10.90 1.40 -3.74
CA LEU A 213 10.46 0.47 -2.70
C LEU A 213 9.73 1.21 -1.56
N GLY A 214 10.31 2.33 -1.09
CA GLY A 214 9.69 3.24 -0.13
C GLY A 214 8.27 3.64 -0.52
N VAL A 215 8.13 4.22 -1.71
CA VAL A 215 6.86 4.70 -2.23
C VAL A 215 5.86 3.57 -2.45
N ILE A 216 6.27 2.44 -3.04
CA ILE A 216 5.35 1.33 -3.36
C ILE A 216 4.79 0.67 -2.09
N LEU A 217 5.65 0.42 -1.08
CA LEU A 217 5.19 -0.12 0.20
C LEU A 217 4.21 0.84 0.87
N GLY A 218 4.57 2.12 0.97
CA GLY A 218 3.69 3.16 1.52
C GLY A 218 2.37 3.26 0.75
N TYR A 219 2.42 3.16 -0.59
CA TYR A 219 1.24 3.23 -1.43
C TYR A 219 0.29 2.07 -1.17
N ALA A 220 0.80 0.84 -1.08
CA ALA A 220 0.00 -0.35 -0.76
C ALA A 220 -0.71 -0.18 0.59
N VAL A 221 0.01 0.30 1.61
CA VAL A 221 -0.53 0.55 2.95
C VAL A 221 -1.55 1.68 2.93
N LEU A 222 -1.23 2.83 2.35
CA LEU A 222 -2.11 4.00 2.35
C LEU A 222 -3.36 3.81 1.48
N ARG A 223 -3.31 2.98 0.44
CA ARG A 223 -4.48 2.65 -0.39
C ARG A 223 -5.39 1.61 0.26
N THR A 224 -4.83 0.56 0.84
CA THR A 224 -5.63 -0.60 1.29
C THR A 224 -5.81 -0.68 2.80
N GLY A 225 -5.05 0.11 3.55
CA GLY A 225 -4.92 -0.01 4.99
C GLY A 225 -4.16 -1.25 5.43
N ALA A 226 -3.61 -2.09 4.55
CA ALA A 226 -3.00 -3.35 4.94
C ALA A 226 -1.49 -3.20 5.18
N LEU A 227 -1.04 -3.34 6.44
CA LEU A 227 0.38 -3.24 6.77
C LEU A 227 1.15 -4.55 6.51
N LEU A 228 0.52 -5.70 6.76
CA LEU A 228 1.18 -7.00 6.70
C LEU A 228 1.80 -7.35 5.32
N PRO A 229 1.16 -7.05 4.17
CA PRO A 229 1.77 -7.28 2.87
C PRO A 229 3.09 -6.50 2.68
N ALA A 230 3.16 -5.28 3.21
CA ALA A 230 4.36 -4.46 3.15
C ALA A 230 5.47 -5.05 4.03
N VAL A 231 5.15 -5.49 5.25
CA VAL A 231 6.11 -6.18 6.13
C VAL A 231 6.68 -7.44 5.49
N ALA A 232 5.83 -8.26 4.86
CA ALA A 232 6.28 -9.48 4.20
C ALA A 232 7.20 -9.19 3.00
N ALA A 233 6.82 -8.23 2.15
CA ALA A 233 7.65 -7.80 1.03
C ALA A 233 8.98 -7.22 1.50
N HIS A 234 8.97 -6.38 2.54
CA HIS A 234 10.17 -5.77 3.09
C HIS A 234 11.10 -6.81 3.71
N ALA A 235 10.59 -7.73 4.54
CA ALA A 235 11.41 -8.80 5.12
C ALA A 235 12.09 -9.66 4.02
N LEU A 236 11.37 -9.96 2.94
CA LEU A 236 11.92 -10.65 1.78
C LEU A 236 13.05 -9.86 1.09
N VAL A 237 12.88 -8.55 0.93
CA VAL A 237 13.92 -7.66 0.39
C VAL A 237 15.14 -7.61 1.31
N ASN A 238 14.96 -7.60 2.63
CA ASN A 238 16.06 -7.58 3.59
C ASN A 238 16.89 -8.86 3.52
N VAL A 239 16.24 -10.02 3.55
CA VAL A 239 16.91 -11.33 3.44
C VAL A 239 17.72 -11.44 2.15
N THR A 240 17.13 -11.07 1.01
CA THR A 240 17.81 -11.14 -0.29
C THR A 240 18.91 -10.10 -0.45
N THR A 241 18.74 -8.91 0.14
CA THR A 241 19.77 -7.88 0.17
C THR A 241 20.98 -8.35 0.95
N ILE A 242 20.80 -8.87 2.17
CA ILE A 242 21.92 -9.35 2.98
C ILE A 242 22.61 -10.53 2.32
N ALA A 243 21.85 -11.47 1.74
CA ALA A 243 22.43 -12.59 1.00
C ALA A 243 23.35 -12.13 -0.14
N ALA A 244 22.95 -11.08 -0.87
CA ALA A 244 23.80 -10.50 -1.92
C ALA A 244 25.02 -9.78 -1.35
N LEU A 245 24.86 -9.01 -0.26
CA LEU A 245 25.96 -8.28 0.38
C LEU A 245 27.00 -9.22 0.99
N THR A 246 26.61 -10.40 1.47
CA THR A 246 27.52 -11.42 2.00
C THR A 246 28.13 -12.31 0.92
N GLY A 247 27.83 -12.05 -0.37
CA GLY A 247 28.34 -12.84 -1.50
C GLY A 247 27.71 -14.22 -1.66
N THR A 248 26.65 -14.53 -0.90
CA THR A 248 25.95 -15.83 -0.97
C THR A 248 24.92 -15.88 -2.10
N ALA A 249 24.53 -14.73 -2.67
CA ALA A 249 23.68 -14.62 -3.84
C ALA A 249 24.27 -13.64 -4.86
N ALA A 250 24.03 -13.89 -6.15
CA ALA A 250 24.46 -12.98 -7.21
C ALA A 250 23.71 -11.64 -7.11
N PRO A 251 24.37 -10.48 -7.31
CA PRO A 251 23.71 -9.16 -7.28
C PRO A 251 22.51 -9.05 -8.26
N GLY A 252 22.61 -9.67 -9.44
CA GLY A 252 21.52 -9.70 -10.41
C GLY A 252 20.27 -10.44 -9.90
N LEU A 253 20.46 -11.48 -9.09
CA LEU A 253 19.36 -12.23 -8.48
C LEU A 253 18.62 -11.37 -7.44
N ARG A 254 19.34 -10.57 -6.64
CA ARG A 254 18.74 -9.58 -5.72
C ARG A 254 17.87 -8.61 -6.51
N THR A 255 18.40 -7.99 -7.56
CA THR A 255 17.63 -7.01 -8.37
C THR A 255 16.38 -7.64 -8.98
N ALA A 256 16.50 -8.82 -9.58
CA ALA A 256 15.36 -9.55 -10.16
C ALA A 256 14.30 -9.90 -9.09
N PHE A 257 14.75 -10.32 -7.91
CA PHE A 257 13.86 -10.66 -6.81
C PHE A 257 13.13 -9.44 -6.26
N VAL A 258 13.84 -8.33 -6.01
CA VAL A 258 13.26 -7.06 -5.56
C VAL A 258 12.24 -6.55 -6.58
N ALA A 259 12.59 -6.54 -7.87
CA ALA A 259 11.68 -6.13 -8.93
C ALA A 259 10.41 -7.02 -8.97
N THR A 260 10.58 -8.34 -8.87
CA THR A 260 9.46 -9.28 -8.85
C THR A 260 8.56 -9.07 -7.64
N ALA A 261 9.14 -8.88 -6.45
CA ALA A 261 8.39 -8.62 -5.22
C ALA A 261 7.59 -7.31 -5.31
N LEU A 262 8.19 -6.25 -5.88
CA LEU A 262 7.52 -4.97 -6.10
C LEU A 262 6.38 -5.09 -7.12
N VAL A 263 6.60 -5.74 -8.26
CA VAL A 263 5.54 -5.98 -9.26
C VAL A 263 4.40 -6.80 -8.66
N ALA A 264 4.72 -7.87 -7.93
CA ALA A 264 3.74 -8.70 -7.25
C ALA A 264 2.93 -7.90 -6.21
N LEU A 265 3.59 -7.01 -5.45
CA LEU A 265 2.93 -6.16 -4.47
C LEU A 265 2.00 -5.14 -5.14
N VAL A 266 2.44 -4.48 -6.23
CA VAL A 266 1.61 -3.54 -6.99
C VAL A 266 0.39 -4.24 -7.59
N ALA A 267 0.60 -5.37 -8.28
CA ALA A 267 -0.49 -6.16 -8.86
C ALA A 267 -1.48 -6.61 -7.78
N SER A 268 -0.98 -7.09 -6.64
CA SER A 268 -1.80 -7.53 -5.52
C SER A 268 -2.53 -6.37 -4.84
N THR A 269 -1.93 -5.18 -4.81
CA THR A 269 -2.60 -3.96 -4.32
C THR A 269 -3.83 -3.63 -5.16
N VAL A 270 -3.72 -3.74 -6.49
CA VAL A 270 -4.86 -3.54 -7.40
C VAL A 270 -5.92 -4.60 -7.18
N VAL A 271 -5.55 -5.88 -7.13
CA VAL A 271 -6.48 -6.99 -6.87
C VAL A 271 -7.19 -6.82 -5.52
N ALA A 272 -6.46 -6.49 -4.46
CA ALA A 272 -7.02 -6.23 -3.15
C ALA A 272 -7.94 -5.01 -3.17
N GLY A 273 -7.55 -3.93 -3.85
CA GLY A 273 -8.39 -2.75 -4.06
C GLY A 273 -9.73 -3.06 -4.74
N ARG A 274 -9.74 -3.94 -5.75
CA ARG A 274 -10.99 -4.41 -6.40
C ARG A 274 -11.86 -5.18 -5.43
N ARG A 275 -11.27 -6.17 -4.72
CA ARG A 275 -11.99 -7.04 -3.77
C ARG A 275 -12.53 -6.29 -2.55
N LEU A 276 -11.87 -5.21 -2.15
CA LEU A 276 -12.30 -4.32 -1.07
C LEU A 276 -13.29 -3.24 -1.54
N GLY A 277 -13.58 -3.16 -2.84
CA GLY A 277 -14.45 -2.12 -3.41
C GLY A 277 -13.84 -0.71 -3.30
N LEU A 278 -12.51 -0.60 -3.26
CA LEU A 278 -11.77 0.67 -3.17
C LEU A 278 -11.47 1.28 -4.55
N LEU A 279 -11.70 0.53 -5.61
CA LEU A 279 -11.60 0.99 -7.00
C LEU A 279 -13.01 1.27 -7.55
N ARG A 280 -13.14 2.33 -8.34
CA ARG A 280 -14.34 2.68 -9.12
C ARG A 280 -14.02 2.67 -10.61
N PRO A 281 -14.95 2.29 -11.48
CA PRO A 281 -14.83 2.56 -12.91
C PRO A 281 -14.67 4.07 -13.11
N VAL A 282 -13.70 4.47 -13.92
CA VAL A 282 -13.60 5.81 -14.47
C VAL A 282 -14.41 5.80 -15.76
N PRO A 283 -15.40 6.68 -15.91
CA PRO A 283 -16.13 6.81 -17.17
C PRO A 283 -15.13 7.03 -18.33
N PRO A 284 -15.27 6.31 -19.45
CA PRO A 284 -14.40 6.49 -20.61
C PRO A 284 -14.68 7.86 -21.24
N ALA A 285 -13.94 8.88 -20.78
CA ALA A 285 -13.88 10.25 -21.27
C ALA A 285 -15.19 11.07 -21.28
N ILE A 286 -15.06 12.31 -20.83
CA ILE A 286 -15.99 13.40 -21.11
C ILE A 286 -16.02 13.56 -22.64
N ASP A 287 -17.19 13.44 -23.25
CA ASP A 287 -17.37 13.73 -24.66
C ASP A 287 -17.15 15.23 -24.90
N LEU A 288 -15.94 15.60 -25.34
CA LEU A 288 -15.59 16.97 -25.71
C LEU A 288 -16.37 17.46 -26.94
N ARG A 289 -17.12 16.58 -27.63
CA ARG A 289 -18.03 16.97 -28.72
C ARG A 289 -19.39 17.44 -28.20
N ALA A 290 -19.75 17.11 -26.97
CA ALA A 290 -20.99 17.59 -26.34
C ALA A 290 -20.89 19.04 -25.80
N THR A 291 -19.71 19.66 -25.86
CA THR A 291 -19.47 21.05 -25.43
C THR A 291 -19.33 22.05 -26.58
N GLY A 292 -19.75 21.70 -27.80
CA GLY A 292 -19.83 22.67 -28.90
C GLY A 292 -20.92 23.73 -28.63
N PRO A 293 -20.69 25.02 -28.92
CA PRO A 293 -21.72 26.04 -28.80
C PRO A 293 -22.84 25.74 -29.80
N GLY A 294 -24.06 25.56 -29.28
CA GLY A 294 -25.28 25.58 -30.08
C GLY A 294 -25.66 27.00 -30.49
#